data_AF-A0A1F4VIP9-F1
#
_entry.id   AF-A0A1F4VIP9-F1
#
_cell.length_a   1.000
_cell.length_b   1.000
_cell.length_c   1.000
_cell.angle_alpha   90.00
_cell.angle_beta   90.00
_cell.angle_gamma   90.00
#
_symmetry.space_group_name_H-M   'P 1'
#
loop_
_entity.id
_entity.type
_entity.pdbx_description
1 polymer ?
#
loop_
_entity_poly.entity_id
_entity_poly.type
_entity_poly.pdbx_seq_one_letter_code
_entity_poly.pdbx_strand_id
1 'polypeptide(L)'
;MGKITADELSFAKDKIIKSTRRQMQTAGSWVGFHAFGELIDPENYLKLDDYLNRVNAITLKDLSVVGAKYFRKDSWYLAMTGDIDESDVTVNY
;
A
#
# COMPACT_ATOMS: atom_id res chain seq x y z
N MET A 1 6.77 17.44 2.13
CA MET A 1 5.73 16.54 1.60
C MET A 1 4.70 17.41 0.88
N GLY A 2 4.30 17.07 -0.34
CA GLY A 2 3.31 17.85 -1.11
C GLY A 2 1.98 17.95 -0.36
N LYS A 3 1.24 19.05 -0.56
CA LYS A 3 -0.08 19.22 0.04
C LYS A 3 -1.08 18.27 -0.63
N ILE A 4 -1.30 17.10 -0.04
CA ILE A 4 -2.35 16.16 -0.48
C ILE A 4 -3.70 16.73 -0.07
N THR A 5 -4.63 16.79 -1.01
CA THR A 5 -5.99 17.30 -0.81
C THR A 5 -6.93 16.21 -0.30
N ALA A 6 -8.05 16.62 0.29
CA ALA A 6 -9.11 15.69 0.70
C ALA A 6 -9.68 14.92 -0.50
N ASP A 7 -9.81 15.57 -1.65
CA ASP A 7 -10.34 14.98 -2.88
C ASP A 7 -9.40 13.90 -3.44
N GLU A 8 -8.08 14.13 -3.44
CA GLU A 8 -7.10 13.13 -3.84
C GLU A 8 -7.12 11.92 -2.90
N LEU A 9 -7.23 12.14 -1.59
CA LEU A 9 -7.37 11.05 -0.63
C LEU A 9 -8.67 10.28 -0.88
N SER A 10 -9.79 10.97 -1.09
CA SER A 10 -11.08 10.32 -1.38
C SER A 10 -11.01 9.48 -2.66
N PHE A 11 -10.45 10.04 -3.73
CA PHE A 11 -10.26 9.36 -5.00
C PHE A 11 -9.40 8.10 -4.85
N ALA A 12 -8.28 8.20 -4.12
CA ALA A 12 -7.40 7.06 -3.87
C ALA A 12 -8.12 5.95 -3.09
N LYS A 13 -8.84 6.28 -2.01
CA LYS A 13 -9.62 5.32 -1.22
C LYS A 13 -10.67 4.62 -2.07
N ASP A 14 -11.44 5.38 -2.83
CA ASP A 14 -12.46 4.85 -3.75
C ASP A 14 -11.86 3.89 -4.77
N LYS A 15 -10.74 4.28 -5.39
CA LYS A 15 -10.05 3.46 -6.38
C LYS A 15 -9.61 2.12 -5.78
N ILE A 16 -9.01 2.14 -4.58
CA ILE A 16 -8.55 0.94 -3.88
C ILE A 16 -9.75 0.04 -3.53
N ILE A 17 -10.80 0.58 -2.93
CA ILE A 17 -11.99 -0.18 -2.52
C ILE A 17 -12.68 -0.80 -3.74
N LYS A 18 -12.94 -0.01 -4.79
CA LYS A 18 -13.60 -0.49 -6.02
C LYS A 18 -12.75 -1.55 -6.73
N SER A 19 -11.43 -1.35 -6.84
CA SER A 19 -10.53 -2.33 -7.46
C SER A 19 -10.49 -3.64 -6.68
N THR A 20 -10.45 -3.57 -5.35
CA THR A 20 -10.45 -4.76 -4.48
C THR A 20 -11.75 -5.56 -4.67
N ARG A 21 -12.92 -4.90 -4.63
CA ARG A 21 -14.21 -5.56 -4.88
C ARG A 21 -14.28 -6.22 -6.27
N ARG A 22 -13.72 -5.57 -7.29
CA ARG A 22 -13.63 -6.14 -8.66
C ARG A 22 -12.69 -7.34 -8.73
N GLN A 23 -11.63 -7.39 -7.91
CA GLN A 23 -10.71 -8.54 -7.89
C GLN A 23 -11.34 -9.76 -7.21
N MET A 24 -12.22 -9.55 -6.23
CA MET A 24 -12.87 -10.60 -5.43
C MET A 24 -14.04 -11.30 -6.14
N GLN A 25 -14.01 -11.40 -7.47
CA GLN A 25 -15.10 -11.99 -8.26
C GLN A 25 -14.97 -13.51 -8.45
N THR A 26 -13.88 -14.12 -8.01
CA THR A 26 -13.63 -15.56 -8.15
C THR A 26 -13.31 -16.22 -6.82
N ALA A 27 -13.69 -17.48 -6.64
CA ALA A 27 -13.35 -18.24 -5.44
C ALA A 27 -11.84 -18.29 -5.20
N GLY A 28 -11.03 -18.39 -6.27
CA GLY A 28 -9.57 -18.34 -6.19
C GLY A 28 -9.06 -17.02 -5.60
N SER A 29 -9.66 -15.87 -5.97
CA SER A 29 -9.33 -14.57 -5.38
C SER A 29 -9.66 -14.51 -3.89
N TRP A 30 -10.80 -15.08 -3.48
CA TRP A 30 -11.20 -15.15 -2.07
C TRP A 30 -10.25 -15.99 -1.23
N VAL A 31 -9.89 -17.18 -1.73
CA VAL A 31 -8.91 -18.05 -1.09
C VAL A 31 -7.56 -17.34 -1.01
N GLY A 32 -7.08 -16.79 -2.13
CA GLY A 32 -5.78 -16.09 -2.18
C GLY A 32 -5.68 -14.90 -1.22
N PHE A 33 -6.78 -14.17 -0.98
CA PHE A 33 -6.79 -13.06 -0.03
C PHE A 33 -6.67 -13.53 1.43
N HIS A 34 -7.30 -14.64 1.80
CA HIS A 34 -7.42 -15.06 3.21
C HIS A 34 -6.40 -16.13 3.62
N ALA A 35 -5.97 -17.00 2.71
CA ALA A 35 -5.24 -18.24 3.02
C ALA A 35 -3.98 -18.03 3.85
N PHE A 36 -3.18 -17.00 3.55
CA PHE A 36 -1.94 -16.74 4.29
C PHE A 36 -2.21 -16.26 5.72
N GLY A 37 -3.22 -15.40 5.89
CA GLY A 37 -3.62 -14.92 7.20
C GLY A 37 -4.17 -16.05 8.05
N GLU A 38 -5.07 -16.85 7.48
CA GLU A 38 -5.65 -18.03 8.13
C GLU A 38 -4.58 -19.04 8.53
N LEU A 39 -3.55 -19.24 7.72
CA LEU A 39 -2.42 -20.12 8.05
C LEU A 39 -1.60 -19.63 9.26
N ILE A 40 -1.42 -18.33 9.41
CA ILE A 40 -0.58 -17.74 10.46
C ILE A 40 -1.35 -17.56 11.77
N ASP A 41 -2.57 -17.03 11.70
CA ASP A 41 -3.42 -16.76 12.86
C ASP A 41 -4.89 -16.97 12.45
N PRO A 42 -5.38 -18.23 12.53
CA PRO A 42 -6.75 -18.57 12.13
C PRO A 42 -7.84 -17.80 12.87
N GLU A 43 -7.54 -17.27 14.07
CA GLU A 43 -8.54 -16.59 14.90
C GLU A 43 -8.61 -15.09 14.65
N ASN A 44 -7.49 -14.46 14.25
CA ASN A 44 -7.38 -12.99 14.18
C ASN A 44 -6.89 -12.43 12.83
N TYR A 45 -6.88 -13.23 11.78
CA TYR A 45 -6.46 -12.75 10.46
C TYR A 45 -7.39 -11.67 9.87
N LEU A 46 -6.81 -10.84 9.00
CA LEU A 46 -7.51 -9.74 8.35
C LEU A 46 -8.56 -10.24 7.37
N LYS A 47 -9.83 -9.92 7.63
CA LYS A 47 -10.94 -10.22 6.71
C LYS A 47 -11.12 -9.08 5.70
N LEU A 48 -11.73 -9.40 4.57
CA LEU A 48 -11.94 -8.43 3.50
C LEU A 48 -12.68 -7.16 3.97
N ASP A 49 -13.79 -7.30 4.70
CA ASP A 49 -14.56 -6.15 5.15
C ASP A 49 -13.77 -5.29 6.15
N ASP A 50 -12.99 -5.91 7.03
CA ASP A 50 -12.10 -5.20 7.95
C ASP A 50 -11.03 -4.40 7.18
N TYR A 51 -10.45 -4.99 6.14
CA TYR A 51 -9.51 -4.31 5.26
C TYR A 51 -10.15 -3.09 4.57
N LEU A 52 -11.33 -3.27 3.97
CA LEU A 52 -12.04 -2.19 3.28
C LEU A 52 -12.42 -1.05 4.24
N ASN A 53 -12.87 -1.39 5.45
CA ASN A 53 -13.19 -0.42 6.50
C ASN A 53 -11.95 0.34 6.95
N ARG A 54 -10.81 -0.35 7.14
CA ARG A 54 -9.53 0.29 7.47
C ARG A 54 -9.08 1.26 6.39
N VAL A 55 -9.17 0.88 5.10
CA VAL A 55 -8.86 1.78 3.98
C VAL A 55 -9.76 3.01 4.00
N ASN A 56 -11.07 2.83 4.20
CA ASN A 56 -12.02 3.93 4.22
C ASN A 56 -11.77 4.93 5.35
N ALA A 57 -11.31 4.44 6.51
CA ALA A 57 -11.02 5.22 7.71
C ALA A 57 -9.72 6.06 7.62
N ILE A 58 -8.88 5.87 6.60
CA ILE A 58 -7.63 6.61 6.44
C ILE A 58 -7.90 8.12 6.31
N THR A 59 -7.09 8.90 7.04
CA THR A 59 -7.12 10.36 7.10
C THR A 59 -5.86 10.99 6.50
N LEU A 60 -5.90 12.30 6.23
CA LEU A 60 -4.73 13.08 5.80
C LEU A 60 -3.60 13.08 6.84
N LYS A 61 -3.95 12.96 8.13
CA LYS A 61 -2.97 12.86 9.22
C LYS A 61 -2.18 11.55 9.10
N ASP A 62 -2.86 10.44 8.83
CA ASP A 62 -2.21 9.14 8.64
C ASP A 62 -1.22 9.19 7.47
N LEU A 63 -1.60 9.82 6.37
CA LEU A 63 -0.71 10.03 5.23
C LEU A 63 0.53 10.84 5.61
N SER A 64 0.35 11.91 6.39
CA SER A 64 1.46 12.75 6.84
C SER A 64 2.43 11.97 7.74
N VAL A 65 1.90 11.14 8.65
CA VAL A 65 2.70 10.28 9.54
C VAL A 65 3.48 9.23 8.74
N VAL A 66 2.80 8.52 7.83
CA VAL A 66 3.42 7.48 6.99
C VAL A 66 4.48 8.09 6.08
N GLY A 67 4.19 9.23 5.46
CA GLY A 67 5.15 9.89 4.59
C GLY A 67 6.40 10.38 5.32
N ALA A 68 6.23 10.95 6.52
CA ALA A 68 7.36 11.33 7.36
C ALA A 68 8.20 10.11 7.80
N LYS A 69 7.57 8.94 7.99
CA LYS A 69 8.26 7.71 8.40
C LYS A 69 9.08 7.10 7.25
N TYR A 70 8.52 7.01 6.05
CA TYR A 70 9.11 6.23 4.95
C TYR A 70 9.82 7.08 3.89
N PHE A 71 9.40 8.32 3.61
CA PHE A 71 10.08 9.20 2.64
C PHE A 71 11.19 10.01 3.32
N ARG A 72 12.18 9.31 3.87
CA ARG A 72 13.36 9.91 4.51
C ARG A 72 14.61 9.59 3.68
N LYS A 73 15.54 10.56 3.62
CA LYS A 73 16.78 10.44 2.82
C LYS A 73 17.66 9.26 3.24
N ASP A 74 17.57 8.84 4.50
CA ASP A 74 18.30 7.74 5.12
C ASP A 74 17.59 6.38 5.01
N SER A 75 16.41 6.32 4.38
CA SER A 75 15.50 5.17 4.51
C SER A 75 15.05 4.58 3.17
N TRP A 76 15.81 4.81 2.10
CA TRP A 76 15.52 4.25 0.77
C TRP A 76 16.73 3.47 0.24
N TYR A 77 16.45 2.38 -0.47
CA TYR A 77 17.44 1.54 -1.13
C TYR A 77 17.16 1.53 -2.63
N LEU A 78 18.20 1.65 -3.44
CA LEU A 78 18.12 1.53 -4.89
C LEU A 78 18.74 0.21 -5.33
N ALA A 79 17.97 -0.60 -6.06
CA ALA A 79 18.47 -1.79 -6.73
C ALA A 79 18.28 -1.60 -8.24
N MET A 80 19.36 -1.77 -8.99
CA MET A 80 19.39 -1.69 -10.45
C MET A 80 19.99 -2.97 -10.99
N THR A 81 19.52 -3.41 -12.15
CA THR A 81 19.98 -4.65 -12.80
C THR A 81 20.17 -4.38 -14.29
N GLY A 82 21.29 -4.86 -14.84
CA GLY A 82 21.69 -4.62 -16.22
C GLY A 82 23.20 -4.35 -16.32
N ASP A 83 23.63 -3.87 -17.48
CA ASP A 83 24.98 -3.37 -17.72
C ASP A 83 25.09 -1.93 -17.20
N ILE A 84 25.28 -1.80 -15.89
CA ILE A 84 25.32 -0.53 -15.16
C ILE A 84 26.39 -0.62 -14.09
N ASP A 85 27.29 0.36 -14.08
CA ASP A 85 28.24 0.59 -13.00
C ASP A 85 27.73 1.68 -12.04
N GLU A 86 28.23 1.69 -10.80
CA GLU A 86 27.84 2.70 -9.81
C GLU A 86 28.08 4.14 -10.31
N SER A 87 29.11 4.35 -11.13
CA SER A 87 29.45 5.65 -11.73
C SER A 87 28.41 6.18 -12.71
N ASP A 88 27.55 5.33 -13.25
CA ASP A 88 26.51 5.72 -14.19
C ASP A 88 25.29 6.36 -13.48
N VAL A 89 25.23 6.25 -12.15
CA VAL A 89 24.05 6.62 -11.36
C VAL A 89 24.34 7.84 -10.49
N THR A 90 23.75 8.97 -10.87
CA THR A 90 23.71 10.15 -10.00
C THR A 90 22.42 10.17 -9.19
N VAL A 91 22.54 10.03 -7.87
CA VAL A 91 21.43 10.17 -6.94
C VAL A 91 21.31 11.62 -6.50
N ASN A 92 20.23 12.28 -6.92
CA ASN A 92 19.91 13.64 -6.49
C ASN A 92 19.03 13.59 -5.21
N TYR A 93 19.48 14.23 -4.12
CA TYR A 93 18.80 14.27 -2.82
C TYR A 93 18.10 15.60 -2.53
#